data_AF-A0A351VFG4-F1
#
_entry.id   AF-A0A351VFG4-F1
#
_cell.length_a   1.000
_cell.length_b   1.000
_cell.length_c   1.000
_cell.angle_alpha   90.00
_cell.angle_beta   90.00
_cell.angle_gamma   90.00
#
_symmetry.space_group_name_H-M   'P 1'
#
loop_
_entity.id
_entity.type
_entity.pdbx_description
1 polymer ?
#
loop_
_entity_poly.entity_id
_entity_poly.type
_entity_poly.pdbx_seq_one_letter_code
_entity_poly.pdbx_strand_id
1 'polypeptide(L)'
;MHALMLIMAMFLSLPVLVGTGLAADLAARAKFGASPHNDKGDCTLCHAYPAETLRGWFVLGSTKRKLKDGPTEVCLKCHGPGFGHAIGKKTAVNHSDLPLDEKGEITCAITCHQMHVRTEDQKQKYYHLRMPFDSLCVSCHDK
;
A
#
# COMPACT_ATOMS: atom_id res chain seq x y z
N MET A 1 57.03 -3.46 -29.80
CA MET A 1 56.10 -4.27 -30.61
C MET A 1 56.25 -5.72 -30.10
N HIS A 2 55.41 -6.35 -29.30
CA HIS A 2 54.02 -6.18 -28.90
C HIS A 2 53.89 -6.75 -27.48
N ALA A 3 53.46 -5.95 -26.52
CA ALA A 3 52.92 -6.43 -25.26
C ALA A 3 51.40 -6.54 -25.46
N LEU A 4 50.91 -7.70 -25.85
CA LEU A 4 49.48 -7.90 -26.06
C LEU A 4 49.13 -9.38 -25.91
N MET A 5 49.07 -9.88 -24.68
CA MET A 5 48.36 -11.13 -24.36
C MET A 5 48.23 -11.25 -22.84
N LEU A 6 47.30 -10.50 -22.26
CA LEU A 6 46.80 -10.78 -20.92
C LEU A 6 45.44 -10.07 -20.76
N ILE A 7 44.49 -10.82 -20.20
CA ILE A 7 43.19 -10.38 -19.65
C ILE A 7 42.04 -10.36 -20.67
N MET A 8 41.54 -11.55 -21.02
CA MET A 8 40.16 -11.78 -21.48
C MET A 8 39.56 -12.95 -20.68
N ALA A 9 39.30 -12.76 -19.38
CA ALA A 9 38.53 -13.74 -18.61
C ALA A 9 38.02 -13.18 -17.28
N MET A 10 37.39 -12.01 -17.28
CA MET A 10 36.60 -11.55 -16.13
C MET A 10 35.66 -10.48 -16.65
N PHE A 11 34.39 -10.80 -16.88
CA PHE A 11 33.22 -9.89 -16.86
C PHE A 11 32.01 -10.63 -17.45
N LEU A 12 31.52 -11.63 -16.72
CA LEU A 12 30.20 -12.22 -16.94
C LEU A 12 29.52 -12.47 -15.59
N SER A 13 29.60 -11.47 -14.70
CA SER A 13 28.64 -11.31 -13.61
C SER A 13 27.44 -10.55 -14.17
N LEU A 14 26.50 -11.29 -14.78
CA LEU A 14 25.18 -10.76 -15.09
C LEU A 14 24.56 -10.20 -13.79
N PRO A 15 24.17 -8.92 -13.74
CA PRO A 15 23.30 -8.46 -12.68
C PRO A 15 21.97 -9.17 -12.87
N VAL A 16 21.64 -10.09 -11.95
CA VAL A 16 20.29 -10.64 -11.85
C VAL A 16 19.39 -9.47 -11.44
N LEU A 17 18.79 -8.88 -12.46
CA LEU A 17 17.92 -7.73 -12.36
C LEU A 17 16.76 -8.05 -11.41
N VAL A 18 16.59 -7.14 -10.47
CA VAL A 18 15.46 -6.90 -9.60
C VAL A 18 14.17 -6.80 -10.44
N GLY A 19 13.60 -7.94 -10.84
CA GLY A 19 12.48 -8.01 -11.79
C GLY A 19 11.10 -8.27 -11.17
N THR A 20 11.02 -8.54 -9.87
CA THR A 20 9.76 -8.98 -9.24
C THR A 20 8.74 -7.86 -9.05
N GLY A 21 9.17 -6.61 -8.93
CA GLY A 21 8.27 -5.47 -8.74
C GLY A 21 7.52 -5.05 -10.01
N LEU A 22 8.20 -5.07 -11.16
CA LEU A 22 7.63 -4.56 -12.42
C LEU A 22 6.57 -5.50 -13.01
N ALA A 23 6.76 -6.81 -12.87
CA ALA A 23 5.83 -7.82 -13.36
C ALA A 23 4.51 -7.82 -12.58
N ALA A 24 4.56 -7.60 -11.26
CA ALA A 24 3.37 -7.52 -10.43
C ALA A 24 2.51 -6.28 -10.76
N ASP A 25 3.15 -5.13 -11.01
CA ASP A 25 2.47 -3.88 -11.37
C ASP A 25 1.81 -3.98 -12.76
N LEU A 26 2.49 -4.59 -13.74
CA LEU A 26 1.93 -4.85 -15.07
C LEU A 26 0.76 -5.83 -15.04
N ALA A 27 0.84 -6.90 -14.23
CA ALA A 27 -0.24 -7.87 -14.09
C ALA A 27 -1.48 -7.26 -13.41
N ALA A 28 -1.29 -6.40 -12.40
CA ALA A 28 -2.37 -5.67 -11.76
C ALA A 28 -3.06 -4.68 -12.73
N ARG A 29 -2.26 -3.93 -13.52
CA ARG A 29 -2.78 -3.04 -14.57
C ARG A 29 -3.54 -3.79 -15.67
N ALA A 30 -3.04 -4.94 -16.11
CA ALA A 30 -3.71 -5.74 -17.12
C ALA A 30 -5.07 -6.31 -16.66
N LYS A 31 -5.22 -6.57 -15.36
CA LYS A 31 -6.45 -7.15 -14.80
C LYS A 31 -7.49 -6.11 -14.38
N PHE A 32 -7.06 -4.91 -13.96
CA PHE A 32 -7.95 -3.90 -13.36
C PHE A 32 -7.90 -2.52 -14.04
N GLY A 33 -7.08 -2.33 -15.06
CA GLY A 33 -6.94 -1.05 -15.77
C GLY A 33 -6.01 -0.06 -15.06
N ALA A 34 -6.45 1.21 -14.97
CA ALA A 34 -5.70 2.26 -14.27
C ALA A 34 -5.63 1.97 -12.75
N SER A 35 -4.57 2.45 -12.09
CA SER A 35 -4.43 2.29 -10.64
C SER A 35 -5.66 2.84 -9.90
N PRO A 36 -6.26 2.10 -8.96
CA PRO A 36 -7.40 2.58 -8.17
C PRO A 36 -7.01 3.67 -7.17
N HIS A 37 -5.71 3.89 -6.93
CA HIS A 37 -5.19 4.79 -5.90
C HIS A 37 -4.94 6.23 -6.39
N ASN A 38 -5.74 6.72 -7.34
CA ASN A 38 -5.64 8.11 -7.80
C ASN A 38 -7.02 8.77 -7.87
N ASP A 39 -7.06 10.07 -8.08
CA ASP A 39 -8.31 10.87 -8.09
C ASP A 39 -9.29 10.49 -9.22
N LYS A 40 -8.81 9.74 -10.22
CA LYS A 40 -9.61 9.21 -11.33
C LYS A 40 -9.89 7.70 -11.20
N GLY A 41 -9.51 7.09 -10.08
CA GLY A 41 -9.73 5.68 -9.80
C GLY A 41 -11.23 5.37 -9.68
N ASP A 42 -11.62 4.16 -10.09
CA ASP A 42 -12.97 3.67 -9.89
C ASP A 42 -13.18 3.37 -8.39
N CYS A 43 -13.97 4.21 -7.73
CA CYS A 43 -14.27 4.08 -6.31
C CYS A 43 -14.92 2.72 -5.97
N THR A 44 -15.63 2.11 -6.92
CA THR A 44 -16.29 0.82 -6.71
C THR A 44 -15.29 -0.32 -6.58
N LEU A 45 -14.02 -0.16 -6.94
CA LEU A 45 -13.02 -1.21 -6.72
C LEU A 45 -12.78 -1.47 -5.22
N CYS A 46 -12.92 -0.44 -4.39
CA CYS A 46 -12.68 -0.55 -2.96
C CYS A 46 -13.95 -0.39 -2.11
N HIS A 47 -14.80 0.59 -2.46
CA HIS A 47 -15.96 0.95 -1.66
C HIS A 47 -17.18 0.08 -1.97
N ALA A 48 -17.98 -0.14 -0.93
CA ALA A 48 -19.26 -0.86 -1.05
C ALA A 48 -20.33 -0.06 -1.84
N TYR A 49 -20.11 1.23 -2.06
CA TYR A 49 -21.04 2.14 -2.74
C TYR A 49 -20.33 2.91 -3.86
N PRO A 50 -21.05 3.33 -4.91
CA PRO A 50 -20.49 4.06 -6.03
C PRO A 50 -20.20 5.53 -5.68
N ALA A 51 -19.39 6.19 -6.51
CA ALA A 51 -18.90 7.54 -6.25
C ALA A 51 -20.03 8.57 -6.07
N GLU A 52 -21.12 8.42 -6.80
CA GLU A 52 -22.30 9.29 -6.76
C GLU A 52 -22.95 9.24 -5.37
N THR A 53 -23.07 8.04 -4.80
CA THR A 53 -23.56 7.85 -3.43
C THR A 53 -22.56 8.46 -2.44
N LEU A 54 -21.28 8.14 -2.55
CA LEU A 54 -20.25 8.58 -1.59
C LEU A 54 -20.08 10.11 -1.53
N ARG A 55 -20.35 10.81 -2.64
CA ARG A 55 -20.27 12.27 -2.76
C ARG A 55 -21.54 12.99 -2.27
N GLY A 56 -22.60 12.25 -1.93
CA GLY A 56 -23.84 12.83 -1.44
C GLY A 56 -23.66 13.62 -0.13
N TRP A 57 -24.38 14.74 -0.02
CA TRP A 57 -24.31 15.66 1.12
C TRP A 57 -24.72 15.01 2.44
N PHE A 58 -25.72 14.13 2.41
CA PHE A 58 -26.29 13.48 3.60
C PHE A 58 -25.73 12.07 3.89
N VAL A 59 -24.60 11.69 3.28
CA VAL A 59 -24.03 10.36 3.48
C VAL A 59 -23.16 10.30 4.73
N LEU A 60 -23.50 9.37 5.63
CA LEU A 60 -22.78 9.13 6.87
C LEU A 60 -21.32 8.74 6.62
N GLY A 61 -20.42 9.17 7.51
CA GLY A 61 -19.00 8.83 7.42
C GLY A 61 -18.71 7.33 7.52
N SER A 62 -19.58 6.55 8.17
CA SER A 62 -19.51 5.08 8.20
C SER A 62 -19.78 4.48 6.81
N THR A 63 -20.79 4.97 6.10
CA THR A 63 -21.08 4.60 4.71
C THR A 63 -19.93 4.96 3.79
N LYS A 64 -19.35 6.17 3.94
CA LYS A 64 -18.19 6.61 3.15
C LYS A 64 -16.97 5.71 3.33
N ARG A 65 -16.79 5.15 4.53
CA ARG A 65 -15.65 4.28 4.88
C ARG A 65 -15.93 2.79 4.67
N LYS A 66 -17.15 2.40 4.26
CA LYS A 66 -17.49 0.98 4.06
C LYS A 66 -16.79 0.45 2.81
N LEU A 67 -15.91 -0.52 3.04
CA LEU A 67 -15.20 -1.26 1.99
C LEU A 67 -15.97 -2.55 1.66
N LYS A 68 -15.84 -3.04 0.42
CA LYS A 68 -16.59 -4.22 -0.07
C LYS A 68 -16.38 -5.47 0.77
N ASP A 69 -15.12 -5.78 1.06
CA ASP A 69 -14.73 -7.06 1.67
C ASP A 69 -14.11 -6.90 3.06
N GLY A 70 -13.91 -5.66 3.51
CA GLY A 70 -13.20 -5.34 4.75
C GLY A 70 -11.92 -4.54 4.51
N PRO A 71 -11.29 -4.04 5.59
CA PRO A 71 -10.13 -3.16 5.53
C PRO A 71 -8.83 -3.84 5.06
N THR A 72 -8.76 -5.17 5.11
CA THR A 72 -7.57 -5.93 4.69
C THR A 72 -7.83 -6.66 3.38
N GLU A 73 -8.98 -7.33 3.29
CA GLU A 73 -9.37 -8.24 2.22
C GLU A 73 -9.48 -7.52 0.88
N VAL A 74 -9.98 -6.28 0.88
CA VAL A 74 -10.10 -5.48 -0.34
C VAL A 74 -8.74 -5.18 -0.97
N CYS A 75 -7.71 -4.98 -0.14
CA CYS A 75 -6.35 -4.72 -0.60
C CYS A 75 -5.70 -6.00 -1.15
N LEU A 76 -5.97 -7.14 -0.52
CA LEU A 76 -5.41 -8.44 -0.91
C LEU A 76 -5.92 -8.97 -2.26
N LYS A 77 -6.96 -8.34 -2.84
CA LYS A 77 -7.41 -8.63 -4.22
C LYS A 77 -6.37 -8.29 -5.28
N CYS A 78 -5.51 -7.32 -4.98
CA CYS A 78 -4.45 -6.84 -5.88
C CYS A 78 -3.05 -7.00 -5.27
N HIS A 79 -2.93 -6.88 -3.95
CA HIS A 79 -1.66 -6.99 -3.24
C HIS A 79 -1.44 -8.38 -2.66
N GLY A 80 -0.22 -8.90 -2.74
CA GLY A 80 0.13 -10.18 -2.13
C GLY A 80 0.15 -10.13 -0.59
N PRO A 81 0.17 -11.29 0.09
CA PRO A 81 0.18 -11.37 1.55
C PRO A 81 1.40 -10.70 2.19
N GLY A 82 2.53 -10.61 1.47
CA GLY A 82 3.73 -9.91 1.94
C GLY A 82 3.64 -8.37 1.90
N PHE A 83 2.55 -7.80 1.37
CA PHE A 83 2.34 -6.35 1.35
C PHE A 83 1.93 -5.81 2.73
N GLY A 84 1.24 -6.63 3.54
CA GLY A 84 0.81 -6.25 4.88
C GLY A 84 1.91 -6.47 5.91
N HIS A 85 2.52 -5.39 6.40
CA HIS A 85 3.32 -5.48 7.61
C HIS A 85 2.39 -5.68 8.82
N ALA A 86 2.56 -6.80 9.52
CA ALA A 86 1.88 -7.09 10.79
C ALA A 86 0.33 -7.09 10.77
N ILE A 87 -0.31 -7.25 9.60
CA ILE A 87 -1.78 -7.37 9.51
C ILE A 87 -2.31 -8.56 10.32
N GLY A 88 -3.50 -8.41 10.91
CA GLY A 88 -4.12 -9.44 11.76
C GLY A 88 -3.42 -9.67 13.10
N LYS A 89 -2.45 -8.82 13.47
CA LYS A 89 -1.81 -8.86 14.78
C LYS A 89 -2.43 -7.83 15.70
N LYS A 90 -2.58 -8.20 16.97
CA LYS A 90 -2.82 -7.26 18.06
C LYS A 90 -1.53 -6.56 18.42
N THR A 91 -1.59 -5.27 18.69
CA THR A 91 -0.45 -4.52 19.21
C THR A 91 -0.54 -4.37 20.73
N ALA A 92 0.58 -4.51 21.42
CA ALA A 92 0.67 -4.22 22.85
C ALA A 92 0.71 -2.70 23.10
N VAL A 93 1.17 -1.93 22.12
CA VAL A 93 1.36 -0.48 22.18
C VAL A 93 0.79 0.21 20.94
N ASN A 94 0.11 1.33 21.14
CA ASN A 94 -0.45 2.12 20.05
C ASN A 94 -0.39 3.60 20.44
N HIS A 95 0.81 4.15 20.49
CA HIS A 95 1.07 5.47 21.09
C HIS A 95 0.37 6.62 20.37
N SER A 96 0.03 6.45 19.09
CA SER A 96 -0.65 7.47 18.27
C SER A 96 -2.14 7.20 18.07
N ASP A 97 -2.74 6.30 18.87
CA ASP A 97 -4.15 5.92 18.77
C ASP A 97 -4.57 5.55 17.33
N LEU A 98 -3.69 4.82 16.61
CA LEU A 98 -3.99 4.35 15.26
C LEU A 98 -5.25 3.49 15.28
N PRO A 99 -6.16 3.66 14.30
CA PRO A 99 -7.41 2.91 14.30
C PRO A 99 -7.13 1.42 14.06
N LEU A 100 -7.63 0.59 14.95
CA LEU A 100 -7.62 -0.87 14.83
C LEU A 100 -9.00 -1.35 14.38
N ASP A 101 -9.10 -2.61 13.97
CA ASP A 101 -10.41 -3.19 13.70
C ASP A 101 -11.19 -3.51 14.99
N GLU A 102 -12.38 -4.08 14.83
CA GLU A 102 -13.27 -4.49 15.92
C GLU A 102 -12.67 -5.54 16.88
N LYS A 103 -11.62 -6.25 16.46
CA LYS A 103 -10.89 -7.24 17.29
C LYS A 103 -9.65 -6.62 17.94
N GLY A 104 -9.35 -5.35 17.66
CA GLY A 104 -8.14 -4.67 18.09
C GLY A 104 -6.90 -5.10 17.28
N GLU A 105 -7.09 -5.49 16.01
CA GLU A 105 -6.02 -5.95 15.13
C GLU A 105 -5.62 -4.88 14.10
N ILE A 106 -4.36 -4.94 13.67
CA ILE A 106 -3.79 -4.09 12.63
C ILE A 106 -4.35 -4.51 11.27
N THR A 107 -4.74 -3.54 10.45
CA THR A 107 -5.29 -3.75 9.10
C THR A 107 -4.69 -2.77 8.08
N CYS A 108 -4.90 -3.04 6.79
CA CYS A 108 -4.34 -2.22 5.72
C CYS A 108 -4.99 -0.81 5.67
N ALA A 109 -6.26 -0.74 5.27
CA ALA A 109 -6.91 0.51 4.85
C ALA A 109 -7.43 1.41 5.98
N ILE A 110 -7.37 0.94 7.24
CA ILE A 110 -7.70 1.78 8.40
C ILE A 110 -6.47 2.05 9.24
N THR A 111 -5.67 1.05 9.65
CA THR A 111 -4.58 1.27 10.62
C THR A 111 -3.42 2.08 10.04
N CYS A 112 -2.75 1.53 9.04
CA CYS A 112 -1.51 2.11 8.52
C CYS A 112 -1.74 3.00 7.31
N HIS A 113 -2.64 2.59 6.41
CA HIS A 113 -2.87 3.29 5.16
C HIS A 113 -4.14 4.15 5.17
N GLN A 114 -4.06 5.27 4.47
CA GLN A 114 -5.15 6.18 4.15
C GLN A 114 -5.10 6.50 2.65
N MET A 115 -5.94 5.81 1.87
CA MET A 115 -5.96 5.92 0.40
C MET A 115 -6.25 7.32 -0.13
N HIS A 116 -6.90 8.16 0.68
CA HIS A 116 -7.22 9.54 0.34
C HIS A 116 -6.42 10.53 1.20
N VAL A 117 -5.15 10.23 1.48
CA VAL A 117 -4.27 11.15 2.22
C VAL A 117 -4.04 12.43 1.40
N ARG A 118 -4.12 13.59 2.07
CA ARG A 118 -3.83 14.91 1.49
C ARG A 118 -2.65 15.50 2.26
N THR A 119 -1.47 15.40 1.68
CA THR A 119 -0.20 15.77 2.32
C THR A 119 0.81 16.17 1.24
N GLU A 120 1.76 17.03 1.61
CA GLU A 120 2.90 17.41 0.78
C GLU A 120 4.09 16.44 0.94
N ASP A 121 4.07 15.57 1.97
CA ASP A 121 5.07 14.52 2.17
C ASP A 121 4.95 13.46 1.07
N GLN A 122 5.97 13.40 0.20
CA GLN A 122 6.00 12.51 -0.95
C GLN A 122 6.03 11.03 -0.55
N LYS A 123 6.70 10.67 0.55
CA LYS A 123 6.77 9.28 1.03
C LYS A 123 5.41 8.86 1.59
N GLN A 124 4.80 9.71 2.40
CA GLN A 124 3.45 9.50 2.91
C GLN A 124 2.44 9.36 1.77
N LYS A 125 2.51 10.24 0.76
CA LYS A 125 1.63 10.20 -0.42
C LYS A 125 1.84 8.94 -1.25
N TYR A 126 3.08 8.57 -1.57
CA TYR A 126 3.40 7.41 -2.39
C TYR A 126 2.90 6.10 -1.77
N TYR A 127 3.14 5.92 -0.46
CA TYR A 127 2.70 4.73 0.27
C TYR A 127 1.29 4.86 0.86
N HIS A 128 0.60 5.98 0.61
CA HIS A 128 -0.72 6.28 1.14
C HIS A 128 -0.78 6.08 2.67
N LEU A 129 0.21 6.56 3.41
CA LEU A 129 0.30 6.36 4.86
C LEU A 129 -0.60 7.36 5.58
N ARG A 130 -1.23 6.91 6.67
CA ARG A 130 -2.11 7.75 7.51
C ARG A 130 -1.35 8.91 8.17
N MET A 131 -0.07 8.71 8.47
CA MET A 131 0.82 9.70 9.07
C MET A 131 2.23 9.56 8.48
N PRO A 132 3.16 10.51 8.75
CA PRO A 132 4.54 10.41 8.28
C PRO A 132 5.18 9.08 8.70
N PHE A 133 6.01 8.53 7.81
CA PHE A 133 6.57 7.17 7.97
C PHE A 133 7.25 6.96 9.32
N ASP A 134 8.12 7.90 9.73
CA ASP A 134 8.90 7.77 10.96
C ASP A 134 8.01 7.76 12.20
N SER A 135 6.94 8.57 12.19
CA SER A 135 5.97 8.62 13.27
C SER A 135 5.07 7.39 13.31
N LEU A 136 4.75 6.80 12.14
CA LEU A 136 3.91 5.61 12.06
C LEU A 136 4.60 4.40 12.70
N CYS A 137 5.89 4.18 12.40
CA CYS A 137 6.64 3.05 12.91
C CYS A 137 6.75 3.09 14.45
N VAL A 138 7.10 4.24 15.01
CA VAL A 138 7.26 4.39 16.47
C VAL A 138 5.94 4.42 17.23
N SER A 139 4.79 4.37 16.54
CA SER A 139 3.50 4.19 17.20
C SER A 139 3.35 2.79 17.81
N CYS A 140 4.02 1.79 17.21
CA CYS A 140 3.93 0.39 17.63
C CYS A 140 5.29 -0.23 17.97
N HIS A 141 6.40 0.49 17.75
CA HIS A 141 7.75 0.04 18.03
C HIS A 141 8.43 1.01 18.99
N ASP A 142 9.15 0.47 19.96
CA ASP A 142 10.07 1.25 20.76
C ASP A 142 11.18 1.83 19.87
N LYS A 143 11.67 3.01 20.23
CA LYS A 143 12.77 3.69 19.55
C LYS A 143 14.12 3.07 19.88
#